data_AF-A0A379VP22-F1
#
_entry.id   AF-A0A379VP22-F1
#
_cell.length_a   1.000
_cell.length_b   1.000
_cell.length_c   1.000
_cell.angle_alpha   90.00
_cell.angle_beta   90.00
_cell.angle_gamma   90.00
#
_symmetry.space_group_name_H-M   'P 1'
#
loop_
_entity.id
_entity.type
_entity.pdbx_description
1 polymer ?
#
loop_
_entity_poly.entity_id
_entity_poly.type
_entity_poly.pdbx_seq_one_letter_code
_entity_poly.pdbx_strand_id
1 'polypeptide(L)'
;MKRLCDPLLWLIVLFLLLLFGLPYSQPFFAALFPDLPRPVYQQESFAALALAHFWLVGISSLFAVVVGVGAGIAVTRESGKEFRPLVETIAAVGQTFPPVAVLAIAVPVMGFGQQPAIIALILYGVLPILQATLAGWARCLPA
;
A
#
# COMPACT_ATOMS: atom_id res chain seq x y z
N MET A 1 33.61 3.24 8.53
CA MET A 1 33.58 2.05 7.65
C MET A 1 32.29 1.22 7.75
N LYS A 2 31.63 1.11 8.92
CA LYS A 2 30.36 0.36 9.06
C LYS A 2 29.19 0.83 8.16
N ARG A 3 29.12 2.11 7.79
CA ARG A 3 28.05 2.66 6.92
C ARG A 3 28.13 2.19 5.46
N LEU A 4 29.31 1.86 4.92
CA LEU A 4 29.42 1.38 3.53
C LEU A 4 29.01 -0.10 3.36
N CYS A 5 28.89 -0.85 4.45
CA CYS A 5 28.43 -2.24 4.44
C CYS A 5 26.94 -2.37 4.81
N ASP A 6 26.22 -1.26 5.00
CA ASP A 6 24.81 -1.30 5.37
C ASP A 6 23.96 -1.62 4.12
N PRO A 7 23.21 -2.74 4.10
CA PRO A 7 22.38 -3.11 2.95
C PRO A 7 21.30 -2.07 2.66
N LEU A 8 20.82 -1.34 3.67
CA LEU A 8 19.81 -0.29 3.46
C LEU A 8 20.34 0.86 2.61
N LEU A 9 21.60 1.27 2.84
CA LEU A 9 22.23 2.34 2.08
C LEU A 9 22.34 1.97 0.59
N TRP A 10 22.73 0.72 0.30
CA TRP A 10 22.81 0.23 -1.08
C TRP A 10 21.44 0.14 -1.75
N LEU A 11 20.40 -0.25 -1.01
CA LEU A 11 19.03 -0.26 -1.53
C LEU A 11 18.53 1.16 -1.85
N ILE A 12 18.82 2.14 -0.99
CA ILE A 12 18.47 3.54 -1.24
C ILE A 12 19.21 4.07 -2.48
N VAL A 13 20.51 3.80 -2.57
CA VAL A 13 21.31 4.22 -3.74
C VAL A 13 20.79 3.56 -5.01
N LEU A 14 20.48 2.26 -4.97
CA LEU A 14 19.90 1.54 -6.11
C LEU A 14 18.53 2.11 -6.49
N PHE A 15 17.66 2.37 -5.53
CA PHE A 15 16.34 2.97 -5.77
C PHE A 15 16.47 4.34 -6.44
N LEU A 16 17.34 5.21 -5.94
CA LEU A 16 17.60 6.52 -6.55
C LEU A 16 18.19 6.38 -7.95
N LEU A 17 19.15 5.46 -8.14
CA LEU A 17 19.73 5.17 -9.45
C LEU A 17 18.64 4.71 -10.43
N LEU A 18 17.74 3.81 -10.03
CA LEU A 18 16.64 3.38 -10.87
C LEU A 18 15.66 4.53 -11.17
N LEU A 19 15.31 5.32 -10.15
CA LEU A 19 14.37 6.43 -10.28
C LEU A 19 14.81 7.46 -11.34
N PHE A 20 16.10 7.79 -11.35
CA PHE A 20 16.68 8.75 -12.31
C PHE A 20 17.27 8.08 -13.55
N GLY A 21 17.61 6.80 -13.49
CA GLY A 21 18.25 6.05 -14.57
C GLY A 21 17.27 5.41 -15.56
N LEU A 22 16.10 4.97 -15.09
CA LEU A 22 15.06 4.36 -15.95
C LEU A 22 14.62 5.26 -17.12
N PRO A 23 14.47 6.60 -16.97
CA PRO A 23 14.21 7.47 -18.11
C PRO A 23 15.19 7.33 -19.27
N TYR A 24 16.45 6.98 -18.99
CA TYR A 24 17.51 6.80 -19.98
C TYR A 24 17.60 5.37 -20.55
N SER A 25 16.67 4.47 -20.20
CA SER A 25 16.63 3.10 -20.71
C SER A 25 16.09 2.96 -22.14
N GLN A 26 15.60 4.06 -22.73
CA GLN A 26 15.04 4.09 -24.09
C GLN A 26 15.89 3.40 -25.18
N PRO A 27 17.22 3.63 -25.32
CA PRO A 27 18.02 2.94 -26.33
C PRO A 27 18.09 1.42 -26.11
N PHE A 28 18.10 0.97 -24.86
CA PHE A 28 18.08 -0.45 -24.53
C PHE A 28 16.77 -1.11 -24.98
N PHE A 29 15.63 -0.47 -24.68
CA PHE A 29 14.32 -0.98 -25.12
C PHE A 29 14.11 -0.87 -26.63
N ALA A 30 14.66 0.15 -27.29
CA ALA A 30 14.61 0.28 -28.75
C ALA A 30 15.41 -0.82 -29.46
N ALA A 31 16.52 -1.27 -28.88
CA ALA A 31 17.28 -2.40 -29.41
C ALA A 31 16.53 -3.73 -29.27
N LEU A 32 15.78 -3.90 -28.17
CA LEU A 32 15.02 -5.12 -27.89
C LEU A 32 13.68 -5.19 -28.66
N PHE A 33 13.06 -4.05 -28.92
CA PHE A 33 11.76 -3.94 -29.58
C PHE A 33 11.81 -2.92 -30.73
N PRO A 34 12.46 -3.26 -31.86
CA PRO A 34 12.66 -2.33 -32.97
C PRO A 34 11.36 -1.94 -33.68
N ASP A 35 10.32 -2.76 -33.60
CA ASP A 35 9.02 -2.52 -34.24
C ASP A 35 8.15 -1.47 -33.50
N LEU A 36 8.53 -1.09 -32.27
CA LEU A 36 7.77 -0.12 -31.47
C LEU A 36 8.32 1.31 -31.68
N PRO A 37 7.51 2.24 -32.22
CA PRO A 37 7.98 3.62 -32.48
C PRO A 37 8.27 4.42 -31.21
N ARG A 38 7.68 4.03 -30.07
CA ARG A 38 7.95 4.59 -28.74
C ARG A 38 7.98 3.46 -27.70
N PRO A 39 9.13 2.82 -27.48
CA PRO A 39 9.24 1.72 -26.51
C PRO A 39 9.05 2.15 -25.06
N VAL A 40 9.36 3.41 -24.74
CA VAL A 40 9.19 4.00 -23.40
C VAL A 40 8.29 5.23 -23.52
N TYR A 41 7.08 5.14 -22.95
CA TYR A 41 6.14 6.25 -22.88
C TYR A 41 6.33 6.99 -21.55
N GLN A 42 6.62 8.29 -21.61
CA GLN A 42 6.76 9.14 -20.42
C GLN A 42 5.69 10.22 -20.49
N GLN A 43 4.57 10.02 -19.80
CA GLN A 43 3.58 11.08 -19.57
C GLN A 43 4.01 11.99 -18.42
N GLU A 44 4.59 11.39 -17.39
CA GLU A 44 5.07 12.04 -16.16
C GLU A 44 6.44 11.48 -15.81
N SER A 45 7.22 12.24 -15.04
CA SER A 45 8.53 11.76 -14.59
C SER A 45 8.39 10.60 -13.59
N PHE A 46 9.33 9.65 -13.62
CA PHE A 46 9.38 8.55 -12.65
C PHE A 46 9.43 9.07 -11.20
N ALA A 47 10.13 10.18 -10.95
CA ALA A 47 10.15 10.85 -9.65
C ALA A 47 8.76 11.35 -9.23
N ALA A 48 8.00 11.96 -10.14
CA ALA A 48 6.64 12.39 -9.87
C ALA A 48 5.70 11.20 -9.60
N LEU A 49 5.82 10.12 -10.38
CA LEU A 49 5.07 8.87 -10.14
C LEU A 49 5.40 8.26 -8.76
N ALA A 50 6.68 8.19 -8.40
CA ALA A 50 7.11 7.67 -7.12
C ALA A 50 6.55 8.53 -5.98
N LEU A 51 6.62 9.86 -6.10
CA LEU A 51 6.07 10.76 -5.08
C LEU A 51 4.54 10.61 -4.96
N ALA A 52 3.83 10.51 -6.09
CA ALA A 52 2.40 10.25 -6.10
C ALA A 52 2.07 8.90 -5.42
N HIS A 53 2.89 7.87 -5.64
CA HIS A 53 2.74 6.58 -4.97
C HIS A 53 2.98 6.69 -3.46
N PHE A 54 4.04 7.37 -3.02
CA PHE A 54 4.32 7.61 -1.60
C PHE A 54 3.18 8.36 -0.91
N TRP A 55 2.65 9.39 -1.55
CA TRP A 55 1.49 10.15 -1.05
C TRP A 55 0.26 9.26 -0.88
N LEU A 56 -0.08 8.50 -1.92
CA LEU A 56 -1.24 7.64 -1.95
C LEU A 56 -1.16 6.54 -0.89
N VAL A 57 -0.02 5.86 -0.79
CA VAL A 57 0.23 4.84 0.24
C VAL A 57 0.27 5.45 1.64
N GLY A 58 0.91 6.61 1.82
CA GLY A 58 1.00 7.28 3.11
C GLY A 58 -0.36 7.67 3.67
N ILE A 59 -1.21 8.30 2.87
CA ILE A 59 -2.57 8.68 3.29
C ILE A 59 -3.44 7.47 3.56
N SER A 60 -3.50 6.51 2.63
CA SER A 60 -4.33 5.32 2.81
C SER A 60 -3.89 4.52 4.04
N SER A 61 -2.59 4.39 4.26
CA SER A 61 -2.03 3.72 5.44
C SER A 61 -2.35 4.46 6.73
N LEU A 62 -2.28 5.79 6.76
CA LEU A 62 -2.67 6.57 7.94
C LEU A 62 -4.13 6.30 8.33
N PHE A 63 -5.05 6.35 7.38
CA PHE A 63 -6.46 6.05 7.64
C PHE A 63 -6.67 4.59 8.06
N ALA A 64 -6.00 3.64 7.40
CA ALA A 64 -6.09 2.23 7.75
C ALA A 64 -5.55 1.96 9.17
N VAL A 65 -4.48 2.65 9.59
CA VAL A 65 -3.94 2.60 10.95
C VAL A 65 -4.95 3.13 11.95
N VAL A 66 -5.52 4.31 11.72
CA VAL A 66 -6.51 4.91 12.61
C VAL A 66 -7.71 3.98 12.80
N VAL A 67 -8.26 3.44 11.71
CA VAL A 67 -9.42 2.55 11.73
C VAL A 67 -9.07 1.20 12.36
N GLY A 68 -7.99 0.55 11.90
CA GLY A 68 -7.61 -0.80 12.35
C GLY A 68 -7.16 -0.84 13.81
N VAL A 69 -6.35 0.14 14.24
CA VAL A 69 -5.92 0.27 15.65
C VAL A 69 -7.10 0.66 16.52
N GLY A 70 -7.92 1.63 16.08
CA GLY A 70 -9.11 2.06 16.83
C GLY A 70 -10.10 0.92 17.05
N ALA A 71 -10.39 0.14 16.01
CA ALA A 71 -11.22 -1.05 16.09
C ALA A 71 -10.59 -2.12 17.00
N GLY A 72 -9.29 -2.38 16.88
CA GLY A 72 -8.57 -3.34 17.72
C GLY A 72 -8.62 -2.99 19.20
N ILE A 73 -8.43 -1.72 19.55
CA ILE A 73 -8.55 -1.23 20.94
C ILE A 73 -10.00 -1.35 21.41
N ALA A 74 -10.97 -0.97 20.58
CA ALA A 74 -12.39 -1.02 20.94
C ALA A 74 -12.85 -2.45 21.29
N VAL A 75 -12.46 -3.45 20.50
CA VAL A 75 -12.84 -4.86 20.77
C VAL A 75 -12.02 -5.52 21.87
N THR A 76 -10.92 -4.91 22.32
CA THR A 76 -10.12 -5.42 23.44
C THR A 76 -10.71 -4.98 24.80
N ARG A 77 -11.52 -3.93 24.84
CA ARG A 77 -12.23 -3.48 26.06
C ARG A 77 -13.37 -4.41 26.45
N GLU A 78 -13.66 -4.52 27.75
CA GLU A 78 -14.73 -5.38 28.29
C GLU A 78 -16.08 -5.21 27.57
N SER A 79 -16.46 -3.98 27.27
CA SER A 79 -17.71 -3.65 26.55
C SER A 79 -17.70 -4.00 25.06
N GLY A 80 -16.53 -4.24 24.47
CA GLY A 80 -16.34 -4.47 23.03
C GLY A 80 -15.94 -5.90 22.67
N LYS A 81 -15.57 -6.73 23.65
CA LYS A 81 -15.09 -8.11 23.44
C LYS A 81 -16.06 -8.98 22.64
N GLU A 82 -17.36 -8.81 22.86
CA GLU A 82 -18.40 -9.57 22.13
C GLU A 82 -18.42 -9.27 20.62
N PHE A 83 -17.98 -8.08 20.21
CA PHE A 83 -17.93 -7.68 18.80
C PHE A 83 -16.67 -8.12 18.08
N ARG A 84 -15.69 -8.72 18.79
CA ARG A 84 -14.43 -9.15 18.18
C ARG A 84 -14.62 -10.09 16.98
N PRO A 85 -15.44 -11.16 17.06
CA PRO A 85 -15.65 -12.06 15.92
C PRO A 85 -16.30 -11.34 14.73
N LEU A 86 -17.20 -10.39 15.00
CA LEU A 86 -17.86 -9.59 13.97
C LEU A 86 -16.86 -8.70 13.22
N VAL A 87 -16.02 -7.97 13.96
CA VAL A 87 -15.00 -7.09 13.38
C VAL A 87 -13.98 -7.89 12.58
N GLU A 88 -13.50 -9.02 13.10
CA GLU A 88 -12.60 -9.93 12.38
C GLU A 88 -13.25 -10.47 11.10
N THR A 89 -14.54 -10.87 11.16
CA THR A 89 -15.28 -11.37 9.99
C THR A 89 -15.44 -10.29 8.92
N ILE A 90 -15.86 -9.07 9.29
CA ILE A 90 -16.04 -7.96 8.35
C ILE A 90 -14.71 -7.63 7.67
N ALA A 91 -13.63 -7.58 8.45
CA ALA A 91 -12.31 -7.26 7.93
C ALA A 91 -11.76 -8.39 7.03
N ALA A 92 -12.04 -9.66 7.36
CA ALA A 92 -11.72 -10.81 6.50
C ALA A 92 -12.49 -10.79 5.18
N VAL A 93 -13.80 -10.50 5.22
CA VAL A 93 -14.63 -10.30 4.02
C VAL A 93 -14.09 -9.15 3.17
N GLY A 94 -13.68 -8.04 3.78
CA GLY A 94 -13.08 -6.91 3.06
C GLY A 94 -11.83 -7.29 2.26
N GLN A 95 -11.02 -8.24 2.76
CA GLN A 95 -9.83 -8.71 2.06
C GLN A 95 -10.08 -9.70 0.93
N THR A 96 -11.24 -10.37 0.89
CA THR A 96 -11.56 -11.29 -0.21
C THR A 96 -11.88 -10.54 -1.50
N PHE A 97 -12.24 -9.26 -1.41
CA PHE A 97 -12.37 -8.39 -2.56
C PHE A 97 -10.98 -8.02 -3.08
N PRO A 98 -10.58 -8.47 -4.28
CA PRO A 98 -9.31 -8.06 -4.83
C PRO A 98 -9.34 -6.54 -5.08
N PRO A 99 -8.23 -5.81 -4.87
CA PRO A 99 -8.19 -4.36 -5.08
C PRO A 99 -8.66 -3.93 -6.48
N VAL A 100 -8.42 -4.78 -7.49
CA VAL A 100 -8.88 -4.54 -8.86
C VAL A 100 -10.41 -4.59 -9.00
N ALA A 101 -11.12 -5.42 -8.21
CA ALA A 101 -12.58 -5.47 -8.23
C ALA A 101 -13.18 -4.25 -7.53
N VAL A 102 -12.57 -3.82 -6.42
CA VAL A 102 -12.95 -2.55 -5.76
C VAL A 102 -12.82 -1.39 -6.75
N LEU A 103 -11.71 -1.35 -7.50
CA LEU A 103 -11.49 -0.33 -8.52
C LEU A 103 -12.53 -0.44 -9.66
N ALA A 104 -12.83 -1.65 -10.15
CA ALA A 104 -13.81 -1.86 -11.21
C ALA A 104 -15.22 -1.39 -10.85
N ILE A 105 -15.60 -1.50 -9.57
CA ILE A 105 -16.91 -1.04 -9.06
C ILE A 105 -16.88 0.47 -8.75
N ALA A 106 -15.76 0.99 -8.24
CA ALA A 106 -15.65 2.39 -7.83
C ALA A 106 -15.48 3.34 -9.02
N VAL A 107 -14.79 2.93 -10.09
CA VAL A 107 -14.51 3.79 -11.26
C VAL A 107 -15.78 4.32 -11.95
N PRO A 108 -16.85 3.54 -12.20
CA PRO A 108 -18.08 4.08 -12.77
C PRO A 108 -18.78 5.14 -11.90
N VAL A 109 -18.61 5.07 -10.57
CA VAL A 109 -19.30 5.95 -9.61
C VAL A 109 -18.47 7.19 -9.28
N MET A 110 -17.16 7.03 -9.12
CA MET A 110 -16.24 8.07 -8.65
C MET A 110 -15.30 8.60 -9.75
N GLY A 111 -15.24 7.93 -10.90
CA GLY A 111 -14.26 8.18 -11.95
C GLY A 111 -12.92 7.47 -11.72
N PHE A 112 -12.04 7.53 -12.71
CA PHE A 112 -10.64 7.11 -12.56
C PHE A 112 -9.87 8.12 -11.70
N GLY A 113 -9.05 7.63 -10.77
CA GLY A 113 -8.18 8.52 -10.00
C GLY A 113 -7.72 7.95 -8.66
N GLN A 114 -7.28 8.86 -7.78
CA GLN A 114 -6.71 8.52 -6.47
C GLN A 114 -7.77 8.05 -5.47
N GLN A 115 -9.01 8.54 -5.55
CA GLN A 115 -10.05 8.24 -4.57
C GLN A 115 -10.41 6.75 -4.52
N PRO A 116 -10.71 6.06 -5.64
CA PRO A 116 -10.93 4.61 -5.64
C PRO A 116 -9.74 3.81 -5.08
N ALA A 117 -8.53 4.23 -5.42
CA ALA A 117 -7.30 3.57 -4.97
C ALA A 117 -7.12 3.69 -3.45
N ILE A 118 -7.37 4.87 -2.88
CA ILE A 118 -7.30 5.10 -1.43
C ILE A 118 -8.32 4.20 -0.71
N ILE A 119 -9.55 4.12 -1.21
CA ILE A 119 -10.59 3.27 -0.61
C ILE A 119 -10.16 1.79 -0.64
N ALA A 120 -9.70 1.31 -1.78
CA ALA A 120 -9.23 -0.07 -1.92
C ALA A 120 -8.07 -0.40 -0.96
N LEU A 121 -7.10 0.51 -0.84
CA LEU A 121 -5.96 0.33 0.06
C LEU A 121 -6.36 0.38 1.53
N ILE A 122 -7.30 1.23 1.92
CA ILE A 122 -7.83 1.25 3.30
C ILE A 122 -8.53 -0.08 3.61
N LEU A 123 -9.46 -0.51 2.76
CA LEU A 123 -10.21 -1.75 2.96
C LEU A 123 -9.28 -2.96 3.12
N TYR A 124 -8.25 -3.03 2.27
CA TYR A 124 -7.28 -4.11 2.31
C TYR A 124 -6.33 -4.01 3.51
N GLY A 125 -5.94 -2.79 3.87
CA GLY A 125 -4.98 -2.49 4.94
C GLY A 125 -5.56 -2.58 6.36
N VAL A 126 -6.88 -2.52 6.54
CA VAL A 126 -7.50 -2.54 7.89
C VAL A 126 -7.35 -3.88 8.61
N LEU A 127 -7.62 -5.03 7.95
CA LEU A 127 -7.51 -6.34 8.60
C LEU A 127 -6.09 -6.68 9.13
N PRO A 128 -4.99 -6.54 8.37
CA PRO A 128 -3.66 -6.90 8.87
C PRO A 128 -3.26 -5.98 10.03
N ILE A 129 -3.65 -4.70 9.99
CA ILE A 129 -3.44 -3.74 11.08
C ILE A 129 -4.25 -4.15 12.32
N LEU A 130 -5.52 -4.53 12.15
CA LEU A 130 -6.36 -5.03 13.23
C LEU A 130 -5.74 -6.26 13.89
N GLN A 131 -5.35 -7.26 13.08
CA GLN A 131 -4.72 -8.49 13.57
C GLN A 131 -3.40 -8.21 14.29
N ALA A 132 -2.55 -7.32 13.73
CA ALA A 132 -1.32 -6.90 14.37
C ALA A 132 -1.59 -6.20 15.71
N THR A 133 -2.64 -5.38 15.78
CA THR A 133 -3.06 -4.70 17.01
C THR A 133 -3.48 -5.73 18.06
N LEU A 134 -4.43 -6.62 17.74
CA LEU A 134 -4.91 -7.65 18.67
C LEU A 134 -3.78 -8.56 19.16
N ALA A 135 -2.89 -8.99 18.26
CA ALA A 135 -1.73 -9.81 18.59
C ALA A 135 -0.69 -9.08 19.46
N GLY A 136 -0.61 -7.75 19.34
CA GLY A 136 0.21 -6.90 20.22
C GLY A 136 -0.37 -6.82 21.62
N TRP A 137 -1.67 -6.53 21.74
CA TRP A 137 -2.38 -6.46 23.03
C TRP A 137 -2.36 -7.78 23.78
N ALA A 138 -2.59 -8.90 23.09
CA ALA A 138 -2.56 -10.24 23.68
C ALA A 138 -1.19 -10.61 24.29
N ARG A 139 -0.08 -10.04 23.79
CA ARG A 139 1.26 -10.26 24.37
C ARG A 139 1.53 -9.43 25.62
N CYS A 140 0.79 -8.34 25.83
CA CYS A 140 0.99 -7.43 26.96
C CYS A 140 0.17 -7.81 28.20
N LEU A 141 -0.98 -8.49 28.04
CA LEU A 141 -1.72 -9.08 29.17
C LEU A 141 -1.37 -10.58 29.27
N PRO A 142 -0.56 -11.01 30.26
CA PRO A 142 -0.51 -12.44 30.60
C PRO A 142 -1.90 -12.88 31.08
N ALA A 143 -2.34 -14.03 30.58
CA ALA A 143 -3.61 -14.66 30.92
C ALA A 143 -3.74 -14.98 32.42
#